data_AF-A0A937LZV3-F1
#
_entry.id   AF-A0A937LZV3-F1
#
_cell.length_a   1.000
_cell.length_b   1.000
_cell.length_c   1.000
_cell.angle_alpha   90.00
_cell.angle_beta   90.00
_cell.angle_gamma   90.00
#
_symmetry.space_group_name_H-M   'P 1'
#
loop_
_entity.id
_entity.type
_entity.pdbx_description
1 polymer ?
#
loop_
_entity_poly.entity_id
_entity_poly.type
_entity_poly.pdbx_seq_one_letter_code
_entity_poly.pdbx_strand_id
1 'polypeptide(L)'
;MAEVNWGGMNIKWSSLNAEDKKAYGGGLVLMTLASALSGFILGGIWGERLTGQSDEMSWIYSYLYPMAIVGFLAGGKLITDFMKRQDEGFLDFNIKATLYGINFFWITGFLVAWPLEVFMGFDFVFFEYFLLYSIGISIGARKTYKEMYEIDINDEI
;
A
#
# COMPACT_ATOMS: atom_id res chain seq x y z
N MET A 1 -12.87 17.08 -9.14
CA MET A 1 -11.56 16.70 -8.61
C MET A 1 -11.72 16.22 -7.19
N ALA A 2 -10.99 15.18 -6.80
CA ALA A 2 -11.03 14.63 -5.46
C ALA A 2 -10.43 15.62 -4.45
N GLU A 3 -11.14 15.90 -3.35
CA GLU A 3 -10.56 16.65 -2.23
C GLU A 3 -9.72 15.70 -1.37
N VAL A 4 -8.56 16.15 -0.93
CA VAL A 4 -7.67 15.39 -0.06
C VAL A 4 -7.80 15.91 1.39
N ASN A 5 -7.82 15.04 2.38
CA ASN A 5 -7.80 15.38 3.81
C ASN A 5 -6.62 14.71 4.53
N TRP A 6 -6.43 15.08 5.81
CA TRP A 6 -5.38 14.49 6.68
C TRP A 6 -3.97 14.63 6.09
N GLY A 7 -3.63 15.83 5.62
CA GLY A 7 -2.29 16.12 5.12
C GLY A 7 -1.89 15.28 3.91
N GLY A 8 -2.83 15.05 2.98
CA GLY A 8 -2.54 14.38 1.70
C GLY A 8 -2.83 12.88 1.68
N MET A 9 -3.00 12.23 2.84
CA MET A 9 -3.06 10.77 2.89
C MET A 9 -4.40 10.18 2.44
N ASN A 10 -5.49 10.92 2.57
CA ASN A 10 -6.82 10.36 2.37
C ASN A 10 -7.63 11.21 1.41
N ILE A 11 -8.26 10.55 0.45
CA ILE A 11 -9.27 11.20 -0.37
C ILE A 11 -10.54 11.33 0.46
N LYS A 12 -11.10 12.54 0.57
CA LYS A 12 -12.43 12.72 1.16
C LYS A 12 -13.43 11.96 0.32
N TRP A 13 -13.89 10.82 0.83
CA TRP A 13 -14.85 9.97 0.13
C TRP A 13 -16.10 10.74 -0.30
N SER A 14 -16.56 11.70 0.51
CA SER A 14 -17.70 12.57 0.19
C SER A 14 -17.47 13.44 -1.05
N SER A 15 -16.22 13.83 -1.35
CA SER A 15 -15.87 14.66 -2.50
C SER A 15 -15.87 13.91 -3.83
N LEU A 16 -15.87 12.58 -3.80
CA LEU A 16 -15.85 11.75 -5.00
C LEU A 16 -17.25 11.64 -5.63
N ASN A 17 -17.29 11.79 -6.96
CA ASN A 17 -18.48 11.47 -7.75
C ASN A 17 -18.71 9.93 -7.78
N ALA A 18 -19.84 9.49 -8.32
CA ALA A 18 -20.20 8.07 -8.33
C ALA A 18 -19.21 7.18 -9.11
N GLU A 19 -18.65 7.69 -10.20
CA GLU A 19 -17.69 6.96 -11.03
C GLU A 19 -16.34 6.80 -10.33
N ASP A 20 -15.84 7.86 -9.71
CA ASP A 20 -14.59 7.87 -8.97
C ASP A 20 -14.67 7.04 -7.68
N LYS A 21 -15.83 7.01 -7.00
CA LYS A 21 -16.06 6.07 -5.90
C LYS A 21 -15.95 4.62 -6.35
N LYS A 22 -16.53 4.30 -7.51
CA LYS A 22 -16.47 2.94 -8.07
C LYS A 22 -15.05 2.57 -8.49
N ALA A 23 -14.32 3.49 -9.11
CA ALA A 23 -12.95 3.25 -9.55
C ALA A 23 -11.95 3.21 -8.39
N TYR A 24 -11.90 4.26 -7.56
CA TYR A 24 -10.98 4.32 -6.43
C TYR A 24 -11.32 3.29 -5.35
N GLY A 25 -12.58 3.25 -4.90
CA GLY A 25 -12.99 2.29 -3.86
C GLY A 25 -13.00 0.85 -4.33
N GLY A 26 -13.52 0.59 -5.54
CA GLY A 26 -13.47 -0.76 -6.12
C GLY A 26 -12.03 -1.22 -6.35
N GLY A 27 -11.16 -0.31 -6.78
CA GLY A 27 -9.72 -0.53 -6.90
C GLY A 27 -9.07 -0.90 -5.57
N LEU A 28 -9.29 -0.09 -4.53
CA LEU A 28 -8.78 -0.36 -3.18
C LEU A 28 -9.25 -1.70 -2.63
N VAL A 29 -10.54 -2.02 -2.74
CA VAL A 29 -11.10 -3.30 -2.27
C VAL A 29 -10.42 -4.48 -2.97
N LEU A 30 -10.27 -4.42 -4.29
CA LEU A 30 -9.62 -5.49 -5.05
C LEU A 30 -8.14 -5.64 -4.68
N MET A 31 -7.41 -4.53 -4.49
CA MET A 31 -6.02 -4.57 -4.04
C MET A 31 -5.89 -5.15 -2.63
N THR A 32 -6.78 -4.77 -1.70
CA THR A 32 -6.78 -5.33 -0.34
C THR A 32 -7.07 -6.83 -0.34
N LEU A 33 -8.07 -7.28 -1.10
CA LEU A 33 -8.39 -8.70 -1.23
C LEU A 33 -7.22 -9.48 -1.86
N ALA A 34 -6.61 -8.93 -2.92
CA ALA A 34 -5.45 -9.54 -3.55
C ALA A 34 -4.25 -9.65 -2.58
N SER A 35 -3.96 -8.59 -1.83
CA SER A 35 -2.91 -8.59 -0.80
C SER A 35 -3.18 -9.60 0.31
N ALA A 36 -4.44 -9.72 0.77
CA ALA A 36 -4.81 -10.72 1.77
C ALA A 36 -4.62 -12.16 1.25
N LEU A 37 -5.02 -12.41 0.01
CA LEU A 37 -4.80 -13.70 -0.67
C LEU A 37 -3.30 -13.99 -0.84
N SER A 38 -2.50 -13.00 -1.24
CA SER A 38 -1.05 -13.15 -1.33
C SER A 38 -0.40 -13.40 0.03
N GLY A 39 -0.86 -12.74 1.10
CA GLY A 39 -0.40 -13.02 2.46
C GLY A 39 -0.70 -14.46 2.88
N PHE A 40 -1.90 -14.96 2.56
CA PHE A 40 -2.27 -16.35 2.80
C PHE A 40 -1.36 -17.33 2.04
N ILE A 41 -1.11 -17.07 0.75
CA ILE A 41 -0.23 -17.89 -0.10
C ILE A 41 1.24 -17.86 0.37
N LEU A 42 1.75 -16.70 0.82
CA LEU A 42 3.17 -16.51 1.08
C LEU A 42 3.63 -16.98 2.46
N GLY A 43 2.74 -17.20 3.42
CA GLY A 43 3.13 -17.71 4.72
C GLY A 43 2.01 -18.09 5.67
N GLY A 44 0.76 -18.12 5.21
CA GLY A 44 -0.41 -18.10 6.09
C GLY A 44 -0.44 -16.80 6.88
N ILE A 45 -1.62 -16.30 7.19
CA ILE A 45 -1.76 -15.05 7.97
C ILE A 45 -1.19 -15.21 9.40
N TRP A 46 -0.76 -16.42 9.78
CA TRP A 46 -0.35 -16.84 11.13
C TRP A 46 0.73 -17.95 11.15
N GLY A 47 1.88 -17.74 10.51
CA GLY A 47 3.12 -18.41 10.94
C GLY A 47 3.29 -19.91 10.62
N GLU A 48 2.56 -20.47 9.67
CA GLU A 48 2.69 -21.92 9.36
C GLU A 48 4.04 -22.28 8.72
N ARG A 49 4.75 -21.32 8.09
CA ARG A 49 6.15 -21.52 7.70
C ARG A 49 7.12 -21.66 8.88
N LEU A 50 6.77 -21.19 10.07
CA LEU A 50 7.66 -21.19 11.25
C LEU A 50 7.79 -22.57 11.92
N THR A 51 6.85 -23.50 11.68
CA THR A 51 6.81 -24.78 12.42
C THR A 51 7.33 -25.98 11.62
N GLY A 52 7.68 -25.80 10.34
CA GLY A 52 8.15 -26.88 9.47
C GLY A 52 7.13 -27.99 9.22
N GLN A 53 5.85 -27.77 9.57
CA GLN A 53 4.75 -28.70 9.31
C GLN A 53 4.34 -28.66 7.84
N SER A 54 3.88 -29.80 7.31
CA SER A 54 3.42 -29.87 5.93
C SER A 54 2.14 -29.06 5.76
N ASP A 55 2.16 -28.12 4.82
CA ASP A 55 1.02 -27.30 4.44
C ASP A 55 -0.06 -28.16 3.75
N GLU A 56 -1.08 -28.55 4.53
CA GLU A 56 -2.21 -29.35 4.08
C GLU A 56 -3.15 -28.60 3.13
N MET A 57 -3.04 -27.27 3.03
CA MET A 57 -3.90 -26.43 2.19
C MET A 57 -3.26 -26.06 0.85
N SER A 58 -2.03 -26.48 0.57
CA SER A 58 -1.28 -26.14 -0.65
C SER A 58 -2.03 -26.37 -1.98
N TRP A 59 -3.00 -27.30 -2.03
CA TRP A 59 -3.86 -27.53 -3.19
C TRP A 59 -4.68 -26.28 -3.59
N ILE A 60 -5.08 -25.44 -2.62
CA ILE A 60 -5.92 -24.27 -2.86
C ILE A 60 -5.14 -23.14 -3.55
N TYR A 61 -3.81 -23.12 -3.43
CA TYR A 61 -2.96 -22.06 -3.98
C TYR A 61 -3.07 -21.95 -5.50
N SER A 62 -3.26 -23.08 -6.19
CA SER A 62 -3.49 -23.11 -7.64
C SER A 62 -4.70 -22.25 -8.07
N TYR A 63 -5.67 -22.04 -7.18
CA TYR A 63 -6.83 -21.17 -7.40
C TYR A 63 -6.63 -19.76 -6.83
N LEU A 64 -5.98 -19.64 -5.67
CA LEU A 64 -5.75 -18.34 -5.02
C LEU A 64 -4.75 -17.46 -5.79
N TYR A 65 -3.71 -18.03 -6.40
CA TYR A 65 -2.75 -17.28 -7.20
C TYR A 65 -3.41 -16.54 -8.38
N PRO A 66 -4.19 -17.21 -9.26
CA PRO A 66 -4.93 -16.53 -10.32
C PRO A 66 -5.89 -15.45 -9.79
N MET A 67 -6.59 -15.72 -8.68
CA MET A 67 -7.51 -14.74 -8.09
C MET A 67 -6.78 -13.50 -7.58
N ALA A 68 -5.64 -13.67 -6.91
CA ALA A 68 -4.80 -12.56 -6.47
C ALA A 68 -4.25 -11.75 -7.66
N ILE A 69 -3.77 -12.43 -8.71
CA ILE A 69 -3.27 -11.77 -9.94
C ILE A 69 -4.38 -10.94 -10.60
N VAL A 70 -5.57 -11.52 -10.79
CA VAL A 70 -6.72 -10.81 -11.36
C VAL A 70 -7.12 -9.63 -10.48
N GLY A 71 -7.13 -9.82 -9.16
CA GLY A 71 -7.40 -8.75 -8.19
C GLY A 71 -6.41 -7.59 -8.31
N PHE A 72 -5.10 -7.86 -8.39
CA PHE A 72 -4.08 -6.83 -8.60
C PHE A 72 -4.21 -6.13 -9.95
N LEU A 73 -4.45 -6.87 -11.03
CA LEU A 73 -4.59 -6.30 -12.37
C LEU A 73 -5.84 -5.42 -12.50
N ALA A 74 -6.99 -5.92 -12.05
CA ALA A 74 -8.25 -5.19 -12.10
C ALA A 74 -8.24 -4.01 -11.11
N GLY A 75 -7.74 -4.23 -9.90
CA GLY A 75 -7.62 -3.19 -8.87
C GLY A 75 -6.66 -2.08 -9.30
N GLY A 76 -5.47 -2.44 -9.77
CA GLY A 76 -4.49 -1.51 -10.30
C GLY A 76 -5.01 -0.72 -11.50
N LYS A 77 -5.75 -1.35 -12.42
CA LYS A 77 -6.39 -0.65 -13.54
C LYS A 77 -7.41 0.39 -13.05
N LEU A 78 -8.30 0.02 -12.13
CA LEU A 78 -9.31 0.94 -11.61
C LEU A 78 -8.69 2.13 -10.87
N ILE A 79 -7.66 1.90 -10.06
CA ILE A 79 -6.89 2.98 -9.42
C ILE A 79 -6.24 3.85 -10.50
N THR A 80 -5.59 3.26 -11.50
CA THR A 80 -4.94 4.02 -12.59
C THR A 80 -5.93 4.89 -13.36
N ASP A 81 -7.11 4.36 -13.67
CA ASP A 81 -8.16 5.09 -14.38
C ASP A 81 -8.70 6.24 -13.51
N PHE A 82 -8.81 6.04 -12.19
CA PHE A 82 -9.11 7.12 -11.25
C PHE A 82 -8.03 8.21 -11.26
N MET A 83 -6.76 7.83 -11.19
CA MET A 83 -5.62 8.76 -11.17
C MET A 83 -5.57 9.62 -12.43
N LYS A 84 -5.83 9.04 -13.61
CA LYS A 84 -5.88 9.76 -14.90
C LYS A 84 -6.97 10.82 -15.00
N ARG A 85 -8.03 10.71 -14.19
CA ARG A 85 -9.12 11.69 -14.13
C ARG A 85 -8.86 12.80 -13.10
N GLN A 86 -7.82 12.67 -12.29
CA GLN A 86 -7.41 13.73 -11.36
C GLN A 86 -6.45 14.70 -12.05
N ASP A 87 -6.21 15.85 -11.41
CA ASP A 87 -5.28 16.85 -11.91
C ASP A 87 -3.82 16.38 -11.79
N GLU A 88 -2.93 17.10 -12.47
CA GLU A 88 -1.49 16.83 -12.46
C GLU A 88 -0.89 16.98 -11.06
N GLY A 89 -1.44 17.87 -10.22
CA GLY A 89 -1.01 18.07 -8.84
C GLY A 89 -1.30 16.84 -7.95
N PHE A 90 -2.45 16.21 -8.10
CA PHE A 90 -2.81 14.99 -7.39
C PHE A 90 -1.98 13.78 -7.87
N LEU A 91 -1.69 13.70 -9.16
CA LEU A 91 -0.84 12.66 -9.71
C LEU A 91 0.60 12.79 -9.19
N ASP A 92 1.19 13.99 -9.25
CA ASP A 92 2.54 14.28 -8.76
C ASP A 92 2.66 14.01 -7.25
N PHE A 93 1.64 14.40 -6.47
CA PHE A 93 1.55 14.10 -5.05
C PHE A 93 1.67 12.59 -4.76
N ASN A 94 0.87 11.76 -5.43
CA ASN A 94 0.86 10.31 -5.19
C ASN A 94 2.16 9.63 -5.66
N ILE A 95 2.75 10.08 -6.78
CA ILE A 95 4.03 9.56 -7.26
C ILE A 95 5.11 9.82 -6.22
N LYS A 96 5.22 11.06 -5.73
CA LYS A 96 6.18 11.43 -4.69
C LYS A 96 5.97 10.63 -3.40
N ALA A 97 4.73 10.54 -2.90
CA ALA A 97 4.41 9.75 -1.72
C ALA A 97 4.79 8.26 -1.87
N THR A 98 4.53 7.69 -3.04
CA THR A 98 4.89 6.29 -3.37
C THR A 98 6.40 6.09 -3.37
N LEU A 99 7.17 7.01 -3.96
CA LEU A 99 8.63 6.96 -3.97
C LEU A 99 9.22 7.00 -2.56
N TYR A 100 8.66 7.80 -1.65
CA TYR A 100 9.03 7.77 -0.24
C TYR A 100 8.75 6.41 0.41
N GLY A 101 7.59 5.80 0.11
CA GLY A 101 7.29 4.42 0.52
C GLY A 101 8.34 3.41 0.08
N ILE A 102 8.70 3.43 -1.21
CA ILE A 102 9.72 2.55 -1.79
C ILE A 102 11.08 2.79 -1.12
N ASN A 103 11.50 4.05 -0.98
CA ASN A 103 12.79 4.39 -0.39
C ASN A 103 12.86 3.98 1.08
N PHE A 104 11.81 4.24 1.85
CA PHE A 104 11.75 3.86 3.26
C PHE A 104 11.75 2.34 3.43
N PHE A 105 10.99 1.62 2.59
CA PHE A 105 11.04 0.16 2.54
C PHE A 105 12.47 -0.35 2.33
N TRP A 106 13.22 0.19 1.37
CA TRP A 106 14.59 -0.25 1.12
C TRP A 106 15.55 0.13 2.25
N ILE A 107 15.45 1.35 2.78
CA ILE A 107 16.31 1.84 3.86
C ILE A 107 16.08 1.01 5.12
N THR A 108 14.83 0.87 5.57
CA THR A 108 14.51 0.11 6.79
C THR A 108 14.63 -1.39 6.57
N GLY A 109 14.30 -1.88 5.37
CA GLY A 109 14.51 -3.27 4.97
C GLY A 109 15.98 -3.67 5.04
N PHE A 110 16.89 -2.84 4.52
CA PHE A 110 18.33 -3.14 4.50
C PHE A 110 19.03 -2.85 5.83
N LEU A 111 18.66 -1.78 6.54
CA LEU A 111 19.36 -1.34 7.76
C LEU A 111 18.79 -1.95 9.04
N VAL A 112 17.54 -2.44 9.02
CA VAL A 112 16.86 -2.94 10.22
C VAL A 112 16.38 -4.36 10.00
N ALA A 113 15.47 -4.59 9.05
CA ALA A 113 14.86 -5.91 8.87
C ALA A 113 15.93 -6.97 8.53
N TRP A 114 16.77 -6.73 7.53
CA TRP A 114 17.79 -7.68 7.09
C TRP A 114 18.82 -8.03 8.18
N PRO A 115 19.39 -7.09 8.96
CA PRO A 115 20.22 -7.43 10.11
C PRO A 115 19.48 -8.22 11.19
N LEU A 116 18.22 -7.89 11.48
CA LEU A 116 17.41 -8.64 12.45
C LEU A 116 17.14 -10.07 11.96
N GLU A 117 16.96 -10.27 10.66
CA GLU A 117 16.82 -11.61 10.08
C GLU A 117 18.12 -12.40 10.18
N VAL A 118 19.22 -11.83 9.69
CA VAL A 118 20.51 -12.53 9.57
C VAL A 118 21.15 -12.80 10.93
N PHE A 119 21.11 -11.83 11.84
CA PHE A 119 21.87 -11.90 13.10
C PHE A 119 21.02 -12.28 14.31
N MET A 120 19.70 -12.08 14.26
CA MET A 120 18.82 -12.35 15.39
C MET A 120 17.77 -13.42 15.09
N GLY A 121 17.70 -13.93 13.85
CA GLY A 121 16.80 -15.01 13.46
C GLY A 121 15.32 -14.60 13.45
N PHE A 122 15.02 -13.30 13.34
CA PHE A 122 13.67 -12.86 13.00
C PHE A 122 13.33 -13.30 11.57
N ASP A 123 12.07 -13.59 11.28
CA ASP A 123 11.61 -13.95 9.94
C ASP A 123 10.50 -12.97 9.59
N PHE A 124 10.83 -11.89 8.87
CA PHE A 124 9.83 -10.88 8.51
C PHE A 124 8.98 -11.46 7.38
N VAL A 125 7.66 -11.51 7.58
CA VAL A 125 6.76 -11.93 6.51
C VAL A 125 6.37 -10.74 5.65
N PHE A 126 5.69 -11.03 4.54
CA PHE A 126 5.27 -10.00 3.58
C PHE A 126 4.52 -8.83 4.24
N PHE A 127 3.75 -9.12 5.29
CA PHE A 127 2.92 -8.11 5.95
C PHE A 127 3.76 -7.07 6.71
N GLU A 128 4.83 -7.46 7.39
CA GLU A 128 5.72 -6.54 8.10
C GLU A 128 6.50 -5.67 7.11
N TYR A 129 6.94 -6.26 6.00
CA TYR A 129 7.53 -5.52 4.89
C TYR A 129 6.56 -4.52 4.25
N PHE A 130 5.30 -4.93 4.06
CA PHE A 130 4.24 -4.06 3.58
C PHE A 130 3.90 -2.94 4.58
N LEU A 131 3.99 -3.22 5.89
CA LEU A 131 3.80 -2.24 6.95
C LEU A 131 4.90 -1.17 6.88
N LEU A 132 6.17 -1.57 6.73
CA LEU A 132 7.29 -0.64 6.55
C LEU A 132 7.08 0.28 5.33
N TYR A 133 6.70 -0.31 4.20
CA TYR A 133 6.34 0.44 3.00
C TYR A 133 5.19 1.44 3.25
N SER A 134 4.13 1.01 3.94
CA SER A 134 2.95 1.84 4.24
C SER A 134 3.26 3.01 5.17
N ILE A 135 4.15 2.80 6.16
CA ILE A 135 4.68 3.86 7.01
C ILE A 135 5.45 4.88 6.17
N GLY A 136 6.31 4.40 5.26
CA GLY A 136 7.05 5.26 4.33
C GLY A 136 6.14 6.11 3.44
N ILE A 137 5.07 5.53 2.89
CA ILE A 137 4.06 6.28 2.12
C ILE A 137 3.45 7.37 2.99
N SER A 138 3.07 7.04 4.24
CA SER A 138 2.39 7.99 5.14
C SER A 138 3.29 9.19 5.46
N ILE A 139 4.57 8.95 5.73
CA ILE A 139 5.56 10.02 5.96
C ILE A 139 5.76 10.86 4.70
N GLY A 140 5.94 10.21 3.54
CA GLY A 140 6.12 10.88 2.25
C GLY A 140 4.93 11.73 1.85
N ALA A 141 3.73 11.17 1.92
CA ALA A 141 2.46 11.84 1.70
C ALA A 141 2.36 13.11 2.54
N ARG A 142 2.62 13.03 3.85
CA ARG A 142 2.55 14.20 4.73
C ARG A 142 3.57 15.29 4.35
N LYS A 143 4.80 14.90 4.01
CA LYS A 143 5.85 15.84 3.62
C LYS A 143 5.53 16.52 2.29
N THR A 144 5.20 15.73 1.28
CA THR A 144 4.84 16.23 -0.06
C THR A 144 3.61 17.12 -0.02
N TYR A 145 2.61 16.80 0.81
CA TYR A 145 1.44 17.65 0.97
C TYR A 145 1.81 19.05 1.49
N LYS A 146 2.67 19.13 2.51
CA LYS A 146 3.14 20.42 3.04
C LYS A 146 3.90 21.24 1.99
N GLU A 147 4.71 20.57 1.16
CA GLU A 147 5.49 21.22 0.09
C GLU A 147 4.61 21.69 -1.08
N MET A 148 3.57 20.94 -1.43
CA MET A 148 2.72 21.25 -2.59
C MET A 148 1.56 22.19 -2.28
N TYR A 149 1.06 22.20 -1.04
CA TYR A 149 -0.16 22.92 -0.67
C TYR A 149 0.06 24.02 0.37
N GLU A 150 1.30 24.50 0.57
CA GLU A 150 1.69 25.60 1.47
C GLU A 150 0.71 25.80 2.64
N ILE A 151 0.73 24.86 3.61
CA ILE A 151 0.27 25.24 4.94
C ILE A 151 1.43 26.01 5.54
N ASP A 152 1.36 27.33 5.45
CA ASP A 152 2.19 28.23 6.22
C ASP A 152 1.85 28.02 7.70
N ILE A 153 2.63 27.18 8.38
CA ILE A 153 2.44 26.90 9.82
C ILE A 153 2.85 28.13 10.67
N ASN A 154 3.23 29.25 10.03
CA ASN A 154 3.64 30.47 10.70
C ASN A 154 2.54 31.53 10.87
N ASP A 155 1.31 31.30 10.35
CA ASP A 155 0.19 32.26 10.52
C ASP A 155 -0.79 31.89 11.67
N GLU A 156 -0.45 30.91 12.52
CA GLU A 156 -1.22 30.58 13.74
C GLU A 156 -0.38 30.72 15.03
N ILE A 157 0.23 31.90 15.29
CA ILE A 157 0.55 32.39 16.67
C ILE A 157 0.38 33.91 16.72
#